data_AF-A0A9D8ATK4-F1
#
_entry.id   AF-A0A9D8ATK4-F1
#
_cell.length_a   1.000
_cell.length_b   1.000
_cell.length_c   1.000
_cell.angle_alpha   90.00
_cell.angle_beta   90.00
_cell.angle_gamma   90.00
#
_symmetry.space_group_name_H-M   'P 1'
#
loop_
_entity.id
_entity.type
_entity.pdbx_description
1 polymer ?
#
loop_
_entity_poly.entity_id
_entity_poly.type
_entity_poly.pdbx_seq_one_letter_code
_entity_poly.pdbx_strand_id
1 'polypeptide(L)'
;MLTKRVLTAILVAGAMLLAVGTGPGRAGVAQALPLGMEANLEPVTIPYAGALAGPAGQPVADGLYDFAFALYAAETGGELLWSEVQEGVTVEDGAFEAALGRAATIPAAVLDGSAHWLAVAVRGPGEATFTALSPRQQLSAASTTANSASAGAACPHDHVGEVWQGSVPWSSGALKVLNYSNGPSIWGWNGGNGNGLRGYATGTGLGVYGESQNSAGVVGRSTSGRGVEGYTTSDSQYGVYGKSESGGTGGIGVVGYAPNGNGVGVLGEGAWYGLYAKGDLRVEGYSLFDGGKTGYVVDVAQNDDVVALEAGDAVAISGAGPAVMGEIPVIKVRRATAAQAGAIVGVVDKRFTPALEGSGPDEISKSAIDDSAAGPGEYLTVVTLGAYKALKVDASFGAIAPGDRLVASSNPGYAMRADSPLPGTILGKALGEWSSGTGVIPVIVTLQ
;
A
#
# COMPACT_ATOMS: atom_id res chain seq x y z
N MET A 1 36.83 15.95 48.69
CA MET A 1 38.30 15.98 48.84
C MET A 1 38.91 14.99 47.86
N LEU A 2 39.90 15.44 47.09
CA LEU A 2 40.88 14.72 46.25
C LEU A 2 40.59 13.28 45.76
N THR A 3 40.57 13.06 44.43
CA THR A 3 41.57 12.30 43.63
C THR A 3 41.03 12.07 42.20
N LYS A 4 41.56 12.71 41.14
CA LYS A 4 42.68 12.33 40.23
C LYS A 4 42.41 11.10 39.34
N ARG A 5 42.58 11.30 38.01
CA ARG A 5 43.00 10.38 36.89
C ARG A 5 41.96 10.35 35.75
N VAL A 6 42.26 10.45 34.44
CA VAL A 6 43.49 10.53 33.62
C VAL A 6 43.08 11.17 32.27
N LEU A 7 43.84 12.16 31.79
CA LEU A 7 43.91 12.59 30.40
C LEU A 7 45.28 12.17 29.89
N THR A 8 45.37 11.54 28.71
CA THR A 8 46.65 11.40 28.01
C THR A 8 46.46 11.59 26.52
N ALA A 9 47.05 12.65 26.00
CA ALA A 9 47.26 12.93 24.60
C ALA A 9 48.77 13.11 24.38
N ILE A 10 49.29 12.44 23.33
CA ILE A 10 50.33 12.90 22.40
C ILE A 10 51.83 12.89 22.83
N LEU A 11 52.65 12.37 21.88
CA LEU A 11 54.07 12.68 21.51
C LEU A 11 55.24 11.81 22.04
N VAL A 12 56.02 11.23 21.10
CA VAL A 12 57.49 11.37 20.85
C VAL A 12 58.26 10.07 20.47
N ALA A 13 59.00 10.17 19.35
CA ALA A 13 60.29 9.52 18.93
C ALA A 13 60.34 7.99 18.69
N GLY A 14 61.20 7.45 17.81
CA GLY A 14 62.29 7.98 16.99
C GLY A 14 63.34 6.88 16.70
N ALA A 15 63.70 6.73 15.42
CA ALA A 15 64.96 6.27 14.79
C ALA A 15 65.81 5.10 15.35
N MET A 16 66.25 4.20 14.44
CA MET A 16 67.59 3.57 14.33
C MET A 16 67.60 2.68 13.05
N LEU A 17 68.64 2.54 12.20
CA LEU A 17 70.02 3.03 12.15
C LEU A 17 70.69 2.62 10.78
N LEU A 18 71.54 3.51 10.20
CA LEU A 18 72.78 3.34 9.38
C LEU A 18 72.83 2.38 8.15
N ALA A 19 73.55 2.62 7.04
CA ALA A 19 74.87 3.25 6.85
C ALA A 19 75.12 3.77 5.41
N VAL A 20 76.14 4.63 5.29
CA VAL A 20 76.66 5.38 4.13
C VAL A 20 77.44 4.49 3.13
N GLY A 21 77.38 4.81 1.83
CA GLY A 21 78.26 4.27 0.80
C GLY A 21 78.37 5.17 -0.44
N THR A 22 79.59 5.58 -0.75
CA THR A 22 80.05 6.54 -1.77
C THR A 22 80.21 5.96 -3.18
N GLY A 23 79.92 6.75 -4.21
CA GLY A 23 80.70 6.82 -5.46
C GLY A 23 80.46 5.77 -6.56
N PRO A 24 80.90 6.07 -7.80
CA PRO A 24 80.11 5.82 -9.02
C PRO A 24 80.55 4.58 -9.80
N GLY A 25 79.61 3.93 -10.49
CA GLY A 25 79.89 2.76 -11.34
C GLY A 25 78.84 2.58 -12.42
N ARG A 26 79.26 2.78 -13.67
CA ARG A 26 78.53 2.52 -14.92
C ARG A 26 78.03 1.07 -15.01
N ALA A 27 76.81 0.87 -15.49
CA ALA A 27 76.48 -0.14 -16.51
C ALA A 27 75.03 -0.03 -16.99
N GLY A 28 74.87 0.29 -18.28
CA GLY A 28 73.87 -0.33 -19.15
C GLY A 28 72.41 0.04 -18.97
N VAL A 29 71.96 1.07 -19.68
CA VAL A 29 70.72 0.92 -20.46
C VAL A 29 71.04 1.31 -21.89
N ALA A 30 70.93 0.33 -22.78
CA ALA A 30 71.13 0.48 -24.20
C ALA A 30 70.24 1.59 -24.74
N GLN A 31 70.83 2.56 -25.44
CA GLN A 31 70.10 3.43 -26.34
C GLN A 31 70.02 2.73 -27.69
N ALA A 32 68.81 2.35 -28.10
CA ALA A 32 68.47 2.20 -29.49
C ALA A 32 67.96 3.57 -29.96
N LEU A 33 68.76 4.25 -30.79
CA LEU A 33 68.23 5.30 -31.67
C LEU A 33 67.72 4.59 -32.93
N PRO A 34 66.40 4.59 -33.21
CA PRO A 34 65.95 4.31 -34.56
C PRO A 34 66.32 5.49 -35.45
N LEU A 35 66.87 5.15 -36.62
CA LEU A 35 67.03 6.04 -37.76
C LEU A 35 65.71 6.72 -38.09
N GLY A 36 65.82 7.90 -38.72
CA GLY A 36 64.71 8.70 -39.23
C GLY A 36 63.57 7.84 -39.76
N MET A 37 62.50 7.80 -38.98
CA MET A 37 61.21 7.31 -39.40
C MET A 37 60.44 8.58 -39.73
N GLU A 38 60.32 8.91 -41.03
CA GLU A 38 59.17 9.70 -41.44
C GLU A 38 57.95 8.96 -40.89
N ALA A 39 57.23 9.61 -39.99
CA ALA A 39 55.97 9.08 -39.51
C ALA A 39 55.08 8.92 -40.75
N ASN A 40 54.90 7.69 -41.19
CA ASN A 40 53.82 7.35 -42.11
C ASN A 40 52.53 7.52 -41.31
N LEU A 41 52.09 8.77 -41.17
CA LEU A 41 50.79 9.12 -40.62
C LEU A 41 49.79 8.64 -41.67
N GLU A 42 49.10 7.54 -41.39
CA GLU A 42 47.89 7.19 -42.14
C GLU A 42 47.01 8.45 -42.22
N PRO A 43 46.48 8.82 -43.40
CA PRO A 43 45.69 10.03 -43.54
C PRO A 43 44.54 10.01 -42.54
N VAL A 44 44.52 10.96 -41.60
CA VAL A 44 43.41 11.10 -40.66
C VAL A 44 42.20 11.55 -41.46
N THR A 45 41.15 10.73 -41.45
CA THR A 45 39.85 11.11 -41.98
C THR A 45 38.86 11.38 -40.87
N ILE A 46 37.99 12.38 -41.05
CA ILE A 46 36.93 12.74 -40.11
C ILE A 46 35.59 12.37 -40.74
N PRO A 47 34.79 11.47 -40.13
CA PRO A 47 33.46 11.15 -40.65
C PRO A 47 32.56 12.38 -40.57
N TYR A 48 31.86 12.68 -41.66
CA TYR A 48 30.95 13.81 -41.76
C TYR A 48 29.68 13.37 -42.50
N ALA A 49 28.56 13.35 -41.79
CA ALA A 49 27.26 13.02 -42.35
C ALA A 49 26.32 14.22 -42.26
N GLY A 50 25.43 14.35 -43.23
CA GLY A 50 24.49 15.47 -43.28
C GLY A 50 23.25 15.15 -44.12
N ALA A 51 22.31 16.09 -44.13
CA ALA A 51 21.13 16.04 -44.98
C ALA A 51 20.96 17.34 -45.75
N LEU A 52 20.69 17.24 -47.05
CA LEU A 52 20.40 18.34 -47.95
C LEU A 52 18.89 18.46 -48.13
N ALA A 53 18.37 19.67 -47.92
CA ALA A 53 16.97 20.00 -48.13
C ALA A 53 16.83 21.21 -49.05
N GLY A 54 15.80 21.19 -49.89
CA GLY A 54 15.40 22.32 -50.71
C GLY A 54 14.76 23.45 -49.87
N PRO A 55 14.42 24.60 -50.50
CA PRO A 55 13.89 25.77 -49.81
C PRO A 55 12.59 25.55 -49.01
N ALA A 56 11.82 24.50 -49.34
CA ALA A 56 10.60 24.11 -48.65
C ALA A 56 10.81 22.99 -47.60
N GLY A 57 12.06 22.71 -47.22
CA GLY A 57 12.42 21.68 -46.24
C GLY A 57 12.29 20.23 -46.73
N GLN A 58 12.04 20.02 -48.02
CA GLN A 58 11.95 18.68 -48.61
C GLN A 58 13.35 18.16 -48.95
N PRO A 59 13.61 16.84 -48.84
CA PRO A 59 14.89 16.26 -49.24
C PRO A 59 15.19 16.56 -50.71
N VAL A 60 16.47 16.77 -51.03
CA VAL A 60 16.91 16.89 -52.43
C VAL A 60 16.80 15.54 -53.13
N ALA A 61 16.72 15.55 -54.47
CA ALA A 61 16.57 14.34 -55.26
C ALA A 61 17.78 13.40 -55.12
N ASP A 62 17.51 12.10 -55.09
CA ASP A 62 18.56 11.07 -55.03
C ASP A 62 19.52 11.17 -56.22
N GLY A 63 20.81 10.96 -55.98
CA GLY A 63 21.81 11.02 -57.02
C GLY A 63 23.23 11.18 -56.52
N LEU A 64 24.14 11.43 -57.47
CA LEU A 64 25.56 11.68 -57.19
C LEU A 64 25.80 13.19 -57.13
N TYR A 65 26.28 13.67 -55.98
CA TYR A 65 26.58 15.07 -55.74
C TYR A 65 28.06 15.26 -55.50
N ASP A 66 28.60 16.40 -55.90
CA ASP A 66 29.96 16.79 -55.56
C ASP A 66 29.93 17.72 -54.36
N PHE A 67 30.84 17.51 -53.42
CA PHE A 67 30.97 18.34 -52.22
C PHE A 67 32.35 19.00 -52.16
N ALA A 68 32.36 20.30 -51.91
CA ALA A 68 33.56 21.04 -51.55
C ALA A 68 33.52 21.35 -50.05
N PHE A 69 34.56 20.93 -49.35
CA PHE A 69 34.74 21.15 -47.92
C PHE A 69 35.89 22.11 -47.68
N ALA A 70 35.74 23.03 -46.72
CA ALA A 70 36.80 23.94 -46.34
C ALA A 70 36.75 24.25 -44.84
N LEU A 71 37.91 24.24 -44.18
CA LEU A 71 38.07 24.62 -42.78
C LEU A 71 38.63 26.04 -42.69
N TYR A 72 38.00 26.87 -41.85
CA TYR A 72 38.39 28.24 -41.60
C TYR A 72 38.68 28.48 -40.11
N ALA A 73 39.52 29.48 -39.84
CA ALA A 73 39.83 29.91 -38.48
C ALA A 73 38.66 30.62 -37.76
N ALA A 74 37.59 31.01 -38.48
CA ALA A 74 36.44 31.73 -37.92
C ALA A 74 35.12 31.39 -38.67
N GLU A 75 33.99 31.60 -37.98
CA GLU A 75 32.62 31.34 -38.47
C GLU A 75 32.29 32.15 -39.73
N THR A 76 32.72 33.41 -39.75
CA THR A 76 32.62 34.32 -40.90
C THR A 76 33.99 34.94 -41.16
N GLY A 77 34.38 35.08 -42.44
CA GLY A 77 35.74 35.48 -42.80
C GLY A 77 36.78 34.42 -42.39
N GLY A 78 37.88 34.83 -41.78
CA GLY A 78 38.93 33.92 -41.30
C GLY A 78 39.84 33.35 -42.38
N GLU A 79 41.04 32.94 -41.98
CA GLU A 79 42.01 32.25 -42.85
C GLU A 79 41.49 30.87 -43.25
N LEU A 80 41.72 30.49 -44.52
CA LEU A 80 41.47 29.14 -45.03
C LEU A 80 42.60 28.24 -44.56
N LEU A 81 42.27 27.22 -43.76
CA LEU A 81 43.24 26.32 -43.15
C LEU A 81 43.40 25.02 -43.94
N TRP A 82 42.32 24.57 -44.58
CA TRP A 82 42.30 23.35 -45.39
C TRP A 82 41.07 23.33 -46.31
N SER A 83 41.16 22.65 -47.44
CA SER A 83 40.01 22.38 -48.30
C SER A 83 40.19 21.13 -49.14
N GLU A 84 39.09 20.50 -49.52
CA GLU A 84 39.06 19.42 -50.50
C GLU A 84 37.77 19.42 -51.32
N VAL A 85 37.78 18.68 -52.43
CA VAL A 85 36.59 18.38 -53.22
C VAL A 85 36.43 16.86 -53.30
N GLN A 86 35.25 16.36 -52.96
CA GLN A 86 34.85 14.97 -53.11
C GLN A 86 33.78 14.87 -54.19
N GLU A 87 34.09 14.20 -55.29
CA GLU A 87 33.17 14.01 -56.41
C GLU A 87 32.38 12.72 -56.27
N GLY A 88 31.13 12.73 -56.73
CA GLY A 88 30.28 11.53 -56.81
C GLY A 88 29.88 10.92 -55.46
N VAL A 89 29.58 11.75 -54.46
CA VAL A 89 29.03 11.32 -53.18
C VAL A 89 27.55 10.96 -53.37
N THR A 90 27.16 9.75 -52.96
CA THR A 90 25.76 9.29 -53.02
C THR A 90 24.91 10.07 -52.02
N VAL A 91 23.79 10.61 -52.50
CA VAL A 91 22.74 11.22 -51.69
C VAL A 91 21.45 10.44 -51.90
N GLU A 92 20.83 9.97 -50.81
CA GLU A 92 19.56 9.23 -50.80
C GLU A 92 18.64 9.82 -49.73
N ASP A 93 17.40 10.17 -50.09
CA ASP A 93 16.43 10.89 -49.25
C ASP A 93 17.04 12.16 -48.60
N GLY A 94 17.88 12.84 -49.38
CA GLY A 94 18.66 14.00 -48.95
C GLY A 94 19.84 13.69 -48.03
N ALA A 95 20.01 12.47 -47.51
CA ALA A 95 21.11 12.11 -46.60
C ALA A 95 22.39 11.73 -47.36
N PHE A 96 23.56 12.06 -46.79
CA PHE A 96 24.87 11.70 -47.34
C PHE A 96 25.91 11.44 -46.24
N GLU A 97 26.95 10.69 -46.61
CA GLU A 97 28.14 10.45 -45.78
C GLU A 97 29.41 10.78 -46.56
N ALA A 98 30.32 11.52 -45.93
CA ALA A 98 31.63 11.88 -46.44
C ALA A 98 32.70 11.60 -45.38
N ALA A 99 33.95 11.43 -45.82
CA ALA A 99 35.10 11.29 -44.95
C ALA A 99 36.05 12.45 -45.23
N LEU A 100 36.03 13.51 -44.41
CA LEU A 100 36.88 14.67 -44.60
C LEU A 100 38.35 14.26 -44.52
N GLY A 101 39.20 14.75 -45.42
CA GLY A 101 40.61 14.36 -45.48
C GLY A 101 40.90 13.20 -46.43
N ARG A 102 39.85 12.63 -47.07
CA ARG A 102 39.96 11.52 -48.02
C ARG A 102 40.57 11.96 -49.35
N ALA A 103 40.21 13.14 -49.86
CA ALA A 103 40.69 13.65 -51.14
C ALA A 103 41.91 14.56 -50.99
N ALA A 104 42.01 15.29 -49.88
CA ALA A 104 43.22 16.03 -49.50
C ALA A 104 43.52 15.87 -48.00
N THR A 105 44.70 15.37 -47.66
CA THR A 105 45.09 15.14 -46.25
C THR A 105 44.94 16.40 -45.40
N ILE A 106 44.30 16.28 -44.23
CA ILE A 106 44.16 17.39 -43.29
C ILE A 106 45.52 17.60 -42.60
N PRO A 107 46.12 18.81 -42.64
CA PRO A 107 47.37 19.08 -41.95
C PRO A 107 47.20 18.88 -40.44
N ALA A 108 48.18 18.21 -39.81
CA ALA A 108 48.14 17.97 -38.36
C ALA A 108 47.98 19.25 -37.52
N ALA A 109 48.48 20.39 -38.02
CA ALA A 109 48.32 21.70 -37.38
C ALA A 109 46.85 22.17 -37.29
N VAL A 110 45.97 21.68 -38.16
CA VAL A 110 44.52 21.98 -38.14
C VAL A 110 43.78 21.06 -37.15
N LEU A 111 44.42 19.97 -36.71
CA LEU A 111 43.88 19.00 -35.76
C LEU A 111 44.43 19.20 -34.34
N ASP A 112 44.89 20.40 -34.02
CA ASP A 112 45.52 20.77 -32.74
C ASP A 112 44.53 20.92 -31.57
N GLY A 113 43.23 20.69 -31.81
CA GLY A 113 42.16 20.85 -30.82
C GLY A 113 41.57 22.27 -30.76
N SER A 114 42.06 23.19 -31.58
CA SER A 114 41.46 24.53 -31.75
C SER A 114 40.09 24.44 -32.43
N ALA A 115 39.23 25.42 -32.16
CA ALA A 115 37.92 25.51 -32.81
C ALA A 115 38.06 25.98 -34.25
N HIS A 116 37.65 25.14 -35.20
CA HIS A 116 37.65 25.45 -36.63
C HIS A 116 36.23 25.43 -37.20
N TRP A 117 36.02 26.07 -38.36
CA TRP A 117 34.70 26.25 -38.95
C TRP A 117 34.64 25.63 -40.34
N LEU A 118 33.85 24.57 -40.48
CA LEU A 118 33.60 23.84 -41.71
C LEU A 118 32.59 24.58 -42.58
N ALA A 119 33.03 25.03 -43.75
CA ALA A 119 32.18 25.41 -44.86
C ALA A 119 31.93 24.21 -45.75
N VAL A 120 30.67 24.05 -46.18
CA VAL A 120 30.25 23.03 -47.13
C VAL A 120 29.66 23.73 -48.34
N ALA A 121 30.06 23.33 -49.53
CA ALA A 121 29.38 23.72 -50.76
C ALA A 121 29.06 22.46 -51.57
N VAL A 122 27.91 22.45 -52.22
CA VAL A 122 27.39 21.30 -52.96
C VAL A 122 27.13 21.64 -54.41
N ARG A 123 27.40 20.71 -55.33
CA ARG A 123 27.02 20.78 -56.74
C ARG A 123 26.24 19.51 -57.08
N GLY A 124 24.97 19.68 -57.40
CA GLY A 124 24.07 18.57 -57.74
C GLY A 124 24.24 18.03 -59.15
N PRO A 125 23.58 16.89 -59.46
CA PRO A 125 23.60 16.30 -60.79
C PRO A 125 23.19 17.31 -61.87
N GLY A 126 24.09 17.59 -62.81
CA GLY A 126 23.84 18.52 -63.92
C GLY A 126 24.00 20.01 -63.58
N GLU A 127 24.39 20.35 -62.36
CA GLU A 127 24.74 21.72 -61.98
C GLU A 127 26.19 22.06 -62.38
N ALA A 128 26.42 23.30 -62.84
CA ALA A 128 27.74 23.74 -63.27
C ALA A 128 28.58 24.36 -62.14
N THR A 129 27.95 24.80 -61.05
CA THR A 129 28.57 25.62 -59.99
C THR A 129 28.23 25.08 -58.61
N PHE A 130 29.17 25.17 -57.67
CA PHE A 130 28.92 24.86 -56.27
C PHE A 130 28.05 25.93 -55.60
N THR A 131 27.05 25.50 -54.86
CA THR A 131 26.23 26.32 -53.97
C THR A 131 26.77 26.23 -52.55
N ALA A 132 27.19 27.35 -51.97
CA ALA A 132 27.66 27.40 -50.59
C ALA A 132 26.49 27.26 -49.59
N LEU A 133 26.65 26.37 -48.61
CA LEU A 133 25.72 26.18 -47.51
C LEU A 133 26.16 27.03 -46.32
N SER A 134 25.22 27.74 -45.71
CA SER A 134 25.46 28.65 -44.59
C SER A 134 24.53 28.34 -43.41
N PRO A 135 24.94 28.60 -42.15
CA PRO A 135 26.26 29.09 -41.72
C PRO A 135 27.35 27.99 -41.76
N ARG A 136 28.62 28.38 -41.56
CA ARG A 136 29.70 27.40 -41.34
C ARG A 136 29.45 26.67 -40.02
N GLN A 137 29.82 25.40 -39.96
CA GLN A 137 29.60 24.55 -38.80
C GLN A 137 30.90 24.46 -37.98
N GLN A 138 30.82 24.61 -36.66
CA GLN A 138 32.00 24.44 -35.82
C GLN A 138 32.42 22.97 -35.80
N LEU A 139 33.62 22.67 -36.29
CA LEU A 139 34.27 21.37 -36.15
C LEU A 139 35.05 21.38 -34.85
N SER A 140 34.52 20.71 -33.82
CA SER A 140 35.28 20.42 -32.60
C SER A 140 35.68 18.95 -32.58
N ALA A 141 36.90 18.65 -32.12
CA ALA A 141 37.40 17.28 -31.96
C ALA A 141 36.59 16.43 -30.96
N ALA A 142 35.48 16.97 -30.41
CA ALA A 142 34.49 16.27 -29.60
C ALA A 142 33.37 15.60 -30.44
N SER A 143 33.40 15.71 -31.77
CA SER A 143 32.36 15.18 -32.66
C SER A 143 32.81 13.95 -33.49
N THR A 144 33.54 13.01 -32.88
CA THR A 144 33.82 11.70 -33.48
C THR A 144 33.22 10.58 -32.65
N THR A 145 31.91 10.39 -32.77
CA THR A 145 31.28 9.08 -32.53
C THR A 145 30.33 8.78 -33.67
N ALA A 146 30.84 7.98 -34.62
CA ALA A 146 30.04 7.35 -35.66
C ALA A 146 29.02 6.40 -35.01
N ASN A 147 27.77 6.55 -35.41
CA ASN A 147 26.70 5.61 -35.12
C ASN A 147 26.92 4.34 -35.95
N SER A 148 27.04 3.19 -35.27
CA SER A 148 26.97 1.87 -35.91
C SER A 148 25.55 1.62 -36.45
N ALA A 149 25.46 1.17 -37.69
CA ALA A 149 24.24 0.60 -38.29
C ALA A 149 23.94 -0.80 -37.70
N SER A 150 23.55 -0.82 -36.43
CA SER A 150 22.88 -1.87 -35.64
C SER A 150 23.18 -1.59 -34.16
N ALA A 151 22.17 -1.11 -33.43
CA ALA A 151 22.27 -0.45 -32.11
C ALA A 151 22.97 0.91 -32.18
N GLY A 152 22.21 1.98 -32.44
CA GLY A 152 22.70 3.35 -32.39
C GLY A 152 23.28 3.67 -31.01
N ALA A 153 24.43 4.34 -31.01
CA ALA A 153 24.99 4.91 -29.80
C ALA A 153 23.99 5.96 -29.30
N ALA A 154 23.33 5.68 -28.17
CA ALA A 154 22.57 6.70 -27.49
C ALA A 154 23.57 7.80 -27.11
N CYS A 155 23.46 8.98 -27.72
CA CYS A 155 23.93 10.21 -27.09
C CYS A 155 23.39 10.20 -25.65
N PRO A 156 24.14 10.60 -24.61
CA PRO A 156 23.53 10.88 -23.32
C PRO A 156 22.49 11.99 -23.53
N HIS A 157 21.25 11.58 -23.69
CA HIS A 157 20.08 12.43 -23.71
C HIS A 157 19.13 11.84 -22.68
N ASP A 158 18.44 12.72 -21.99
CA ASP A 158 17.39 12.33 -21.08
C ASP A 158 16.04 12.58 -21.77
N HIS A 159 15.01 11.87 -21.32
CA HIS A 159 13.64 12.08 -21.76
C HIS A 159 12.91 13.02 -20.76
N VAL A 160 13.64 13.94 -20.12
CA VAL A 160 13.10 14.79 -19.06
C VAL A 160 12.17 15.85 -19.66
N GLY A 161 10.94 15.89 -19.16
CA GLY A 161 9.94 16.86 -19.61
C GLY A 161 9.19 16.46 -20.90
N GLU A 162 9.47 15.28 -21.45
CA GLU A 162 8.73 14.76 -22.59
C GLU A 162 7.32 14.29 -22.19
N VAL A 163 6.39 14.41 -23.15
CA VAL A 163 5.02 13.89 -23.03
C VAL A 163 4.81 12.82 -24.08
N TRP A 164 4.57 11.58 -23.64
CA TRP A 164 4.27 10.46 -24.52
C TRP A 164 2.76 10.26 -24.59
N GLN A 165 2.20 10.16 -25.80
CA GLN A 165 0.76 9.98 -26.03
C GLN A 165 0.51 8.74 -26.89
N GLY A 166 -0.49 7.94 -26.52
CA GLY A 166 -0.89 6.76 -27.27
C GLY A 166 -2.22 6.19 -26.76
N SER A 167 -3.05 5.71 -27.69
CA SER A 167 -4.25 4.95 -27.36
C SER A 167 -3.89 3.47 -27.36
N VAL A 168 -3.67 2.89 -26.17
CA VAL A 168 -3.27 1.49 -26.01
C VAL A 168 -4.36 0.69 -25.29
N PRO A 169 -4.60 -0.57 -25.68
CA PRO A 169 -5.52 -1.44 -24.96
C PRO A 169 -4.94 -1.84 -23.59
N TRP A 170 -5.83 -2.20 -22.66
CA TRP A 170 -5.47 -2.60 -21.29
C TRP A 170 -4.41 -3.71 -21.22
N SER A 171 -4.41 -4.65 -22.17
CA SER A 171 -3.48 -5.78 -22.21
C SER A 171 -2.03 -5.42 -22.57
N SER A 172 -1.79 -4.21 -23.10
CA SER A 172 -0.46 -3.82 -23.61
C SER A 172 0.31 -2.89 -22.67
N GLY A 173 -0.37 -1.93 -22.04
CA GLY A 173 0.25 -0.86 -21.23
C GLY A 173 1.01 0.17 -22.09
N ALA A 174 0.99 1.45 -21.69
CA ALA A 174 1.70 2.52 -22.43
C ALA A 174 3.21 2.55 -22.14
N LEU A 175 3.59 2.14 -20.92
CA LEU A 175 4.97 1.91 -20.51
C LEU A 175 5.02 0.56 -19.80
N LYS A 176 5.76 -0.40 -20.36
CA LYS A 176 5.90 -1.74 -19.81
C LYS A 176 7.35 -2.00 -19.45
N VAL A 177 7.63 -2.13 -18.15
CA VAL A 177 8.96 -2.47 -17.62
C VAL A 177 8.92 -3.92 -17.14
N LEU A 178 9.79 -4.76 -17.71
CA LEU A 178 9.92 -6.17 -17.33
C LEU A 178 11.25 -6.37 -16.60
N ASN A 179 11.18 -6.66 -15.30
CA ASN A 179 12.35 -7.02 -14.50
C ASN A 179 12.17 -8.43 -13.95
N TYR A 180 13.11 -9.31 -14.26
CA TYR A 180 13.12 -10.72 -13.83
C TYR A 180 14.10 -10.97 -12.67
N SER A 181 14.67 -9.90 -12.12
CA SER A 181 15.58 -9.94 -10.98
C SER A 181 14.91 -9.41 -9.70
N ASN A 182 15.63 -9.44 -8.57
CA ASN A 182 15.10 -9.02 -7.27
C ASN A 182 15.09 -7.51 -7.04
N GLY A 183 15.62 -6.72 -7.99
CA GLY A 183 15.66 -5.26 -7.89
C GLY A 183 14.29 -4.60 -8.16
N PRO A 184 14.10 -3.33 -7.78
CA PRO A 184 12.92 -2.57 -8.18
C PRO A 184 12.87 -2.43 -9.71
N SER A 185 11.70 -2.62 -10.32
CA SER A 185 11.52 -2.34 -11.75
C SER A 185 11.56 -0.83 -12.04
N ILE A 186 11.07 -0.02 -11.10
CA ILE A 186 11.06 1.45 -11.16
C ILE A 186 11.46 1.95 -9.78
N TRP A 187 12.42 2.88 -9.71
CA TRP A 187 12.84 3.54 -8.48
C TRP A 187 12.92 5.04 -8.69
N GLY A 188 12.14 5.80 -7.93
CA GLY A 188 12.09 7.26 -7.99
C GLY A 188 12.28 7.87 -6.60
N TRP A 189 12.93 9.04 -6.56
CA TRP A 189 13.11 9.83 -5.34
C TRP A 189 12.74 11.29 -5.63
N ASN A 190 11.88 11.88 -4.82
CA ASN A 190 11.63 13.33 -4.83
C ASN A 190 12.15 13.90 -3.50
N GLY A 191 13.26 14.65 -3.55
CA GLY A 191 13.81 15.35 -2.39
C GLY A 191 13.19 16.73 -2.15
N GLY A 192 12.22 17.13 -2.98
CA GLY A 192 11.43 18.34 -2.80
C GLY A 192 10.11 18.04 -2.09
N ASN A 193 9.25 19.04 -1.94
CA ASN A 193 7.93 18.89 -1.31
C ASN A 193 6.86 18.35 -2.28
N GLY A 194 7.27 17.71 -3.39
CA GLY A 194 6.38 17.21 -4.45
C GLY A 194 6.11 15.71 -4.33
N ASN A 195 5.20 15.20 -5.16
CA ASN A 195 4.92 13.76 -5.20
C ASN A 195 6.07 12.99 -5.86
N GLY A 196 6.48 11.86 -5.27
CA GLY A 196 7.42 10.92 -5.92
C GLY A 196 6.82 10.22 -7.15
N LEU A 197 5.49 10.03 -7.15
CA LEU A 197 4.70 9.51 -8.27
C LEU A 197 3.28 10.08 -8.18
N ARG A 198 2.69 10.49 -9.30
CA ARG A 198 1.29 10.96 -9.38
C ARG A 198 0.57 10.28 -10.54
N GLY A 199 -0.43 9.46 -10.22
CA GLY A 199 -1.37 8.89 -11.19
C GLY A 199 -2.70 9.66 -11.17
N TYR A 200 -3.34 9.78 -12.33
CA TYR A 200 -4.70 10.29 -12.47
C TYR A 200 -5.45 9.43 -13.48
N ALA A 201 -6.58 8.86 -13.06
CA ALA A 201 -7.45 8.06 -13.91
C ALA A 201 -8.83 8.72 -13.97
N THR A 202 -9.42 8.78 -15.17
CA THR A 202 -10.80 9.23 -15.39
C THR A 202 -11.71 8.05 -15.70
N GLY A 203 -13.00 8.15 -15.41
CA GLY A 203 -13.97 7.06 -15.64
C GLY A 203 -13.93 6.02 -14.52
N THR A 204 -13.87 4.73 -14.86
CA THR A 204 -13.89 3.60 -13.91
C THR A 204 -12.49 3.02 -13.62
N GLY A 205 -11.43 3.60 -14.19
CA GLY A 205 -10.06 3.11 -14.02
C GLY A 205 -9.54 3.33 -12.60
N LEU A 206 -8.72 2.39 -12.12
CA LEU A 206 -8.01 2.53 -10.85
C LEU A 206 -6.84 3.52 -10.99
N GLY A 207 -6.67 4.41 -10.02
CA GLY A 207 -5.51 5.31 -9.98
C GLY A 207 -4.18 4.57 -9.74
N VAL A 208 -4.22 3.48 -8.97
CA VAL A 208 -3.11 2.55 -8.71
C VAL A 208 -3.68 1.13 -8.54
N TYR A 209 -3.11 0.14 -9.24
CA TYR A 209 -3.37 -1.28 -9.02
C TYR A 209 -2.07 -1.95 -8.59
N GLY A 210 -2.02 -2.48 -7.37
CA GLY A 210 -0.88 -3.21 -6.83
C GLY A 210 -1.30 -4.63 -6.48
N GLU A 211 -0.66 -5.61 -7.10
CA GLU A 211 -0.90 -7.04 -6.89
C GLU A 211 0.42 -7.73 -6.54
N SER A 212 0.39 -8.59 -5.53
CA SER A 212 1.51 -9.44 -5.16
C SER A 212 0.97 -10.78 -4.68
N GLN A 213 1.57 -11.88 -5.15
CA GLN A 213 1.16 -13.24 -4.79
C GLN A 213 1.61 -13.62 -3.37
N ASN A 214 2.71 -13.02 -2.90
CA ASN A 214 3.41 -13.46 -1.69
C ASN A 214 3.64 -12.33 -0.68
N SER A 215 3.16 -11.11 -0.96
CA SER A 215 3.37 -9.95 -0.10
C SER A 215 2.23 -8.94 -0.25
N ALA A 216 2.37 -7.75 0.35
CA ALA A 216 1.42 -6.68 0.17
C ALA A 216 1.46 -6.16 -1.29
N GLY A 217 0.29 -6.05 -1.93
CA GLY A 217 0.18 -5.42 -3.25
C GLY A 217 0.55 -3.93 -3.24
N VAL A 218 0.26 -3.24 -2.12
CA VAL A 218 0.62 -1.83 -1.87
C VAL A 218 1.03 -1.66 -0.42
N VAL A 219 2.14 -0.96 -0.17
CA VAL A 219 2.60 -0.57 1.18
C VAL A 219 2.79 0.94 1.22
N GLY A 220 2.12 1.60 2.16
CA GLY A 220 2.34 3.01 2.47
C GLY A 220 3.01 3.20 3.81
N ARG A 221 4.17 3.86 3.84
CA ARG A 221 4.92 4.19 5.06
C ARG A 221 5.07 5.71 5.15
N SER A 222 4.71 6.28 6.30
CA SER A 222 4.94 7.68 6.64
C SER A 222 5.51 7.78 8.05
N THR A 223 6.43 8.72 8.27
CA THR A 223 7.07 8.95 9.58
C THR A 223 6.34 9.99 10.42
N SER A 224 5.57 10.88 9.79
CA SER A 224 4.90 12.00 10.46
C SER A 224 3.45 12.22 9.99
N GLY A 225 2.97 11.43 9.04
CA GLY A 225 1.62 11.52 8.49
C GLY A 225 0.97 10.14 8.32
N ARG A 226 -0.06 10.07 7.49
CA ARG A 226 -0.75 8.82 7.19
C ARG A 226 0.08 7.99 6.22
N GLY A 227 0.29 6.71 6.51
CA GLY A 227 0.98 5.79 5.59
C GLY A 227 0.18 5.55 4.32
N VAL A 228 -1.13 5.30 4.48
CA VAL A 228 -2.13 5.19 3.40
C VAL A 228 -3.36 5.99 3.83
N GLU A 229 -3.91 6.79 2.93
CA GLU A 229 -5.15 7.55 3.15
C GLU A 229 -6.10 7.31 1.99
N GLY A 230 -7.33 6.87 2.31
CA GLY A 230 -8.43 6.76 1.36
C GLY A 230 -9.54 7.73 1.74
N TYR A 231 -9.96 8.57 0.81
CA TYR A 231 -11.05 9.52 0.99
C TYR A 231 -11.98 9.48 -0.22
N THR A 232 -13.25 9.81 0.00
CA THR A 232 -14.26 9.97 -1.05
C THR A 232 -15.13 11.16 -0.69
N THR A 233 -15.51 11.95 -1.70
CA THR A 233 -16.47 13.04 -1.57
C THR A 233 -17.87 12.63 -2.05
N SER A 234 -18.03 11.40 -2.52
CA SER A 234 -19.30 10.87 -3.01
C SER A 234 -20.07 10.20 -1.88
N ASP A 235 -21.37 10.45 -1.85
CA ASP A 235 -22.29 9.76 -0.95
C ASP A 235 -22.24 8.24 -1.16
N SER A 236 -22.48 7.47 -0.09
CA SER A 236 -22.61 6.01 -0.13
C SER A 236 -21.38 5.24 -0.62
N GLN A 237 -20.19 5.85 -0.60
CA GLN A 237 -18.93 5.22 -1.00
C GLN A 237 -18.02 4.96 0.21
N TYR A 238 -17.13 3.97 0.11
CA TYR A 238 -16.10 3.70 1.12
C TYR A 238 -14.82 4.47 0.81
N GLY A 239 -14.30 5.24 1.78
CA GLY A 239 -12.96 5.83 1.68
C GLY A 239 -11.86 4.76 1.68
N VAL A 240 -12.01 3.74 2.51
CA VAL A 240 -11.17 2.53 2.55
C VAL A 240 -12.08 1.31 2.67
N TYR A 241 -11.84 0.29 1.85
CA TYR A 241 -12.62 -0.95 1.84
C TYR A 241 -11.69 -2.15 1.98
N GLY A 242 -11.75 -2.81 3.15
CA GLY A 242 -11.04 -4.07 3.40
C GLY A 242 -11.97 -5.26 3.22
N LYS A 243 -11.62 -6.18 2.32
CA LYS A 243 -12.39 -7.40 2.02
C LYS A 243 -11.44 -8.59 1.96
N SER A 244 -11.84 -9.70 2.58
CA SER A 244 -11.20 -11.00 2.36
C SER A 244 -12.20 -11.94 1.71
N GLU A 245 -11.87 -12.45 0.52
CA GLU A 245 -12.65 -13.46 -0.21
C GLU A 245 -12.09 -14.88 -0.04
N SER A 246 -11.26 -15.10 0.99
CA SER A 246 -10.76 -16.42 1.36
C SER A 246 -11.90 -17.45 1.34
N GLY A 247 -11.76 -18.47 0.48
CA GLY A 247 -12.69 -19.60 0.38
C GLY A 247 -12.52 -20.64 1.49
N GLY A 248 -11.64 -20.40 2.47
CA GLY A 248 -11.43 -21.23 3.66
C GLY A 248 -12.08 -20.65 4.93
N THR A 249 -11.82 -21.28 6.08
CA THR A 249 -12.26 -20.82 7.39
C THR A 249 -11.45 -19.59 7.85
N GLY A 250 -12.07 -18.41 7.90
CA GLY A 250 -11.57 -17.28 8.69
C GLY A 250 -10.79 -16.18 7.94
N GLY A 251 -11.43 -15.52 6.97
CA GLY A 251 -10.86 -14.32 6.34
C GLY A 251 -10.95 -13.07 7.24
N ILE A 252 -9.86 -12.30 7.33
CA ILE A 252 -9.85 -11.00 8.03
C ILE A 252 -9.86 -9.87 7.00
N GLY A 253 -10.86 -8.98 7.06
CA GLY A 253 -10.97 -7.85 6.15
C GLY A 253 -10.09 -6.65 6.53
N VAL A 254 -10.03 -6.30 7.82
CA VAL A 254 -9.29 -5.15 8.36
C VAL A 254 -8.72 -5.50 9.73
N VAL A 255 -7.47 -5.12 9.98
CA VAL A 255 -6.81 -5.23 11.30
C VAL A 255 -6.32 -3.85 11.73
N GLY A 256 -6.67 -3.44 12.94
CA GLY A 256 -6.07 -2.28 13.62
C GLY A 256 -5.11 -2.74 14.72
N TYR A 257 -3.86 -2.27 14.70
CA TYR A 257 -2.84 -2.69 15.65
C TYR A 257 -2.00 -1.50 16.13
N ALA A 258 -2.01 -1.24 17.43
CA ALA A 258 -1.30 -0.12 18.07
C ALA A 258 -0.70 -0.55 19.43
N PRO A 259 0.46 -1.24 19.43
CA PRO A 259 0.94 -1.99 20.60
C PRO A 259 1.62 -1.15 21.69
N ASN A 260 1.88 0.14 21.44
CA ASN A 260 2.71 0.97 22.31
C ASN A 260 1.90 2.12 22.91
N GLY A 261 2.14 2.42 24.20
CA GLY A 261 1.55 3.56 24.90
C GLY A 261 0.02 3.50 24.96
N ASN A 262 -0.63 4.67 24.86
CA ASN A 262 -2.10 4.81 24.82
C ASN A 262 -2.65 4.60 23.39
N GLY A 263 -2.12 3.61 22.67
CA GLY A 263 -2.49 3.35 21.27
C GLY A 263 -3.96 2.93 21.13
N VAL A 264 -4.65 3.50 20.14
CA VAL A 264 -6.00 3.10 19.75
C VAL A 264 -5.90 2.28 18.46
N GLY A 265 -6.25 0.99 18.52
CA GLY A 265 -6.17 0.09 17.36
C GLY A 265 -7.14 0.47 16.24
N VAL A 266 -8.39 0.81 16.59
CA VAL A 266 -9.43 1.29 15.67
C VAL A 266 -10.21 2.41 16.34
N LEU A 267 -10.32 3.56 15.68
CA LEU A 267 -11.16 4.68 16.11
C LEU A 267 -12.26 4.88 15.07
N GLY A 268 -13.52 4.70 15.49
CA GLY A 268 -14.70 4.96 14.68
C GLY A 268 -15.46 6.17 15.19
N GLU A 269 -15.67 7.16 14.33
CA GLU A 269 -16.45 8.36 14.62
C GLU A 269 -17.47 8.58 13.50
N GLY A 270 -18.73 8.80 13.88
CA GLY A 270 -19.79 9.04 12.93
C GLY A 270 -20.99 9.68 13.63
N ALA A 271 -21.71 10.53 12.91
CA ALA A 271 -22.90 11.21 13.45
C ALA A 271 -24.04 10.23 13.82
N TRP A 272 -23.99 8.99 13.33
CA TRP A 272 -24.97 7.93 13.61
C TRP A 272 -24.35 6.80 14.43
N TYR A 273 -23.34 6.13 13.87
CA TYR A 273 -22.66 5.00 14.50
C TYR A 273 -21.16 5.18 14.36
N GLY A 274 -20.40 5.07 15.46
CA GLY A 274 -18.95 4.88 15.41
C GLY A 274 -18.57 3.43 15.02
N LEU A 275 -19.43 2.46 15.35
CA LEU A 275 -19.32 1.06 14.96
C LEU A 275 -20.70 0.54 14.57
N TYR A 276 -20.81 -0.02 13.36
CA TYR A 276 -22.01 -0.73 12.90
C TYR A 276 -21.62 -2.15 12.48
N ALA A 277 -21.94 -3.12 13.33
CA ALA A 277 -21.64 -4.53 13.12
C ALA A 277 -22.92 -5.31 12.77
N LYS A 278 -22.86 -6.13 11.71
CA LYS A 278 -23.89 -7.12 11.39
C LYS A 278 -23.37 -8.51 11.76
N GLY A 279 -23.98 -9.13 12.76
CA GLY A 279 -23.53 -10.40 13.35
C GLY A 279 -23.01 -10.22 14.78
N ASP A 280 -22.34 -11.24 15.29
CA ASP A 280 -21.84 -11.26 16.67
C ASP A 280 -20.60 -10.39 16.85
N LEU A 281 -20.46 -9.79 18.03
CA LEU A 281 -19.27 -9.05 18.45
C LEU A 281 -18.55 -9.84 19.56
N ARG A 282 -17.34 -10.31 19.28
CA ARG A 282 -16.43 -10.90 20.28
C ARG A 282 -15.50 -9.81 20.81
N VAL A 283 -15.45 -9.63 22.12
CA VAL A 283 -14.53 -8.70 22.80
C VAL A 283 -13.68 -9.50 23.78
N GLU A 284 -12.38 -9.54 23.53
CA GLU A 284 -11.40 -10.15 24.44
C GLU A 284 -10.83 -9.04 25.32
N GLY A 285 -11.50 -8.81 26.45
CA GLY A 285 -11.18 -7.72 27.39
C GLY A 285 -12.43 -7.09 27.97
N TYR A 286 -12.27 -5.91 28.58
CA TYR A 286 -13.39 -5.15 29.13
C TYR A 286 -14.03 -4.26 28.06
N SER A 287 -15.36 -4.26 28.04
CA SER A 287 -16.15 -3.29 27.27
C SER A 287 -16.59 -2.16 28.19
N LEU A 288 -16.23 -0.92 27.85
CA LEU A 288 -16.69 0.28 28.56
C LEU A 288 -17.77 0.98 27.73
N PHE A 289 -18.93 1.25 28.35
CA PHE A 289 -20.04 1.97 27.74
C PHE A 289 -20.40 3.18 28.60
N ASP A 290 -19.88 4.35 28.25
CA ASP A 290 -20.11 5.62 28.96
C ASP A 290 -21.48 6.25 28.64
N GLY A 291 -22.08 5.85 27.51
CA GLY A 291 -23.45 6.20 27.12
C GLY A 291 -24.53 5.23 27.61
N GLY A 292 -25.79 5.57 27.32
CA GLY A 292 -26.95 4.74 27.60
C GLY A 292 -26.97 3.44 26.77
N LYS A 293 -27.55 2.38 27.34
CA LYS A 293 -27.75 1.08 26.68
C LYS A 293 -29.22 0.95 26.34
N THR A 294 -29.55 0.66 25.08
CA THR A 294 -30.93 0.39 24.66
C THR A 294 -31.18 -1.12 24.63
N GLY A 295 -32.25 -1.59 25.28
CA GLY A 295 -32.63 -3.00 25.30
C GLY A 295 -32.63 -3.60 26.71
N TYR A 296 -32.29 -4.88 26.80
CA TYR A 296 -32.24 -5.66 28.03
C TYR A 296 -30.86 -6.33 28.18
N VAL A 297 -30.47 -6.59 29.43
CA VAL A 297 -29.24 -7.29 29.81
C VAL A 297 -29.58 -8.76 30.00
N VAL A 298 -28.75 -9.62 29.42
CA VAL A 298 -28.85 -11.07 29.61
C VAL A 298 -27.56 -11.61 30.21
N ASP A 299 -27.70 -12.68 31.01
CA ASP A 299 -26.61 -13.50 31.51
C ASP A 299 -26.75 -14.92 30.96
N VAL A 300 -25.62 -15.62 30.76
CA VAL A 300 -25.63 -17.03 30.35
C VAL A 300 -25.89 -17.90 31.57
N ALA A 301 -26.82 -18.83 31.44
CA ALA A 301 -27.18 -19.81 32.45
C ALA A 301 -27.19 -21.23 31.87
N GLN A 302 -27.13 -22.23 32.74
CA GLN A 302 -27.28 -23.64 32.39
C GLN A 302 -28.63 -24.16 32.91
N ASN A 303 -29.35 -24.88 32.05
CA ASN A 303 -30.58 -25.55 32.44
C ASN A 303 -30.29 -26.73 33.38
N ASP A 304 -30.77 -26.65 34.62
CA ASP A 304 -30.69 -27.67 35.68
C ASP A 304 -32.09 -28.19 36.06
N ASP A 305 -33.10 -27.91 35.23
CA ASP A 305 -34.43 -28.53 35.31
C ASP A 305 -34.42 -29.91 34.63
N VAL A 306 -35.44 -30.72 34.92
CA VAL A 306 -35.66 -32.03 34.29
C VAL A 306 -36.36 -31.92 32.95
N VAL A 307 -36.79 -30.72 32.57
CA VAL A 307 -37.43 -30.40 31.28
C VAL A 307 -36.66 -29.33 30.53
N ALA A 308 -36.97 -29.18 29.24
CA ALA A 308 -36.45 -28.06 28.46
C ALA A 308 -37.04 -26.73 28.95
N LEU A 309 -36.22 -25.68 28.94
CA LEU A 309 -36.63 -24.31 29.23
C LEU A 309 -36.79 -23.53 27.92
N GLU A 310 -37.84 -22.74 27.83
CA GLU A 310 -38.18 -21.97 26.62
C GLU A 310 -38.42 -20.50 26.92
N ALA A 311 -38.40 -19.68 25.87
CA ALA A 311 -38.56 -18.24 25.98
C ALA A 311 -39.79 -17.85 26.83
N GLY A 312 -39.57 -16.97 27.80
CA GLY A 312 -40.60 -16.48 28.71
C GLY A 312 -40.77 -17.26 30.01
N ASP A 313 -40.09 -18.40 30.20
CA ASP A 313 -40.06 -19.07 31.50
C ASP A 313 -39.41 -18.17 32.57
N ALA A 314 -40.10 -17.95 33.69
CA ALA A 314 -39.51 -17.39 34.89
C ALA A 314 -38.62 -18.43 35.57
N VAL A 315 -37.38 -18.07 35.90
CA VAL A 315 -36.38 -19.02 36.41
C VAL A 315 -35.78 -18.60 37.74
N ALA A 316 -35.44 -19.61 38.54
CA ALA A 316 -34.80 -19.46 39.84
C ALA A 316 -33.43 -20.14 39.87
N ILE A 317 -32.52 -19.58 40.66
CA ILE A 317 -31.18 -20.12 40.88
C ILE A 317 -31.29 -21.49 41.55
N SER A 318 -30.61 -22.47 40.96
CA SER A 318 -30.45 -23.80 41.54
C SER A 318 -29.03 -24.13 41.94
N GLY A 319 -28.05 -23.34 41.52
CA GLY A 319 -26.65 -23.49 41.87
C GLY A 319 -25.72 -22.80 40.89
N ALA A 320 -24.48 -23.28 40.82
CA ALA A 320 -23.48 -22.84 39.85
C ALA A 320 -23.09 -23.99 38.91
N GLY A 321 -22.89 -23.66 37.64
CA GLY A 321 -22.40 -24.55 36.60
C GLY A 321 -20.93 -24.28 36.27
N PRO A 322 -20.32 -25.10 35.40
CA PRO A 322 -18.96 -24.84 34.92
C PRO A 322 -18.88 -23.51 34.16
N ALA A 323 -17.70 -22.90 34.14
CA ALA A 323 -17.46 -21.73 33.31
C ALA A 323 -17.60 -22.11 31.83
N VAL A 324 -18.24 -21.23 31.07
CA VAL A 324 -18.48 -21.43 29.63
C VAL A 324 -17.51 -20.62 28.79
N MET A 325 -17.10 -19.44 29.29
CA MET A 325 -16.01 -18.65 28.75
C MET A 325 -15.14 -18.14 29.89
N GLY A 326 -13.82 -18.37 29.80
CA GLY A 326 -12.88 -18.01 30.86
C GLY A 326 -13.14 -18.79 32.14
N GLU A 327 -12.97 -18.12 33.29
CA GLU A 327 -13.01 -18.77 34.62
C GLU A 327 -14.31 -18.48 35.41
N ILE A 328 -15.23 -17.69 34.85
CA ILE A 328 -16.45 -17.27 35.56
C ILE A 328 -17.53 -18.36 35.45
N PRO A 329 -18.03 -18.92 36.57
CA PRO A 329 -19.07 -19.95 36.54
C PRO A 329 -20.39 -19.37 36.02
N VAL A 330 -21.17 -20.18 35.31
CA VAL A 330 -22.54 -19.79 34.93
C VAL A 330 -23.55 -20.11 36.04
N ILE A 331 -24.67 -19.40 36.03
CA ILE A 331 -25.77 -19.68 36.95
C ILE A 331 -26.49 -20.95 36.48
N LYS A 332 -26.74 -21.91 37.37
CA LYS A 332 -27.70 -22.98 37.08
C LYS A 332 -29.09 -22.52 37.43
N VAL A 333 -30.02 -22.79 36.51
CA VAL A 333 -31.41 -22.33 36.64
C VAL A 333 -32.40 -23.46 36.38
N ARG A 334 -33.56 -23.35 37.01
CA ARG A 334 -34.73 -24.20 36.77
C ARG A 334 -35.99 -23.34 36.77
N ARG A 335 -37.12 -23.88 36.30
CA ARG A 335 -38.40 -23.16 36.36
C ARG A 335 -38.69 -22.71 37.79
N ALA A 336 -38.94 -21.42 37.96
CA ALA A 336 -39.28 -20.85 39.25
C ALA A 336 -40.67 -21.33 39.67
N THR A 337 -40.82 -21.56 40.98
CA THR A 337 -42.11 -21.80 41.63
C THR A 337 -42.28 -20.83 42.79
N ALA A 338 -43.51 -20.64 43.28
CA ALA A 338 -43.77 -19.82 44.46
C ALA A 338 -42.95 -20.24 45.69
N ALA A 339 -42.61 -21.54 45.82
CA ALA A 339 -41.75 -22.06 46.88
C ALA A 339 -40.29 -21.57 46.79
N GLN A 340 -39.86 -21.11 45.62
CA GLN A 340 -38.50 -20.65 45.31
C GLN A 340 -38.47 -19.15 44.97
N ALA A 341 -39.51 -18.40 45.33
CA ALA A 341 -39.67 -17.02 44.89
C ALA A 341 -38.46 -16.14 45.26
N GLY A 342 -37.80 -16.37 46.40
CA GLY A 342 -36.60 -15.63 46.82
C GLY A 342 -35.31 -15.98 46.07
N ALA A 343 -35.34 -16.96 45.16
CA ALA A 343 -34.21 -17.33 44.31
C ALA A 343 -34.43 -16.95 42.84
N ILE A 344 -35.47 -16.17 42.53
CA ILE A 344 -35.76 -15.76 41.15
C ILE A 344 -34.62 -14.91 40.58
N VAL A 345 -34.23 -15.19 39.34
CA VAL A 345 -33.05 -14.55 38.70
C VAL A 345 -33.34 -13.98 37.32
N GLY A 346 -34.51 -14.26 36.74
CA GLY A 346 -34.88 -13.63 35.49
C GLY A 346 -35.86 -14.44 34.65
N VAL A 347 -35.85 -14.13 33.36
CA VAL A 347 -36.72 -14.73 32.35
C VAL A 347 -35.88 -15.32 31.22
N VAL A 348 -36.19 -16.52 30.77
CA VAL A 348 -35.49 -17.15 29.63
C VAL A 348 -35.73 -16.34 28.35
N ASP A 349 -34.65 -16.00 27.63
CA ASP A 349 -34.72 -15.37 26.30
C ASP A 349 -34.54 -16.41 25.19
N LYS A 350 -33.34 -16.97 25.06
CA LYS A 350 -32.97 -17.83 23.93
C LYS A 350 -32.06 -18.97 24.37
N ARG A 351 -32.00 -20.03 23.56
CA ARG A 351 -30.97 -21.06 23.71
C ARG A 351 -29.61 -20.47 23.35
N PHE A 352 -28.59 -20.84 24.11
CA PHE A 352 -27.20 -20.47 23.90
C PHE A 352 -26.37 -21.73 23.68
N THR A 353 -25.65 -21.79 22.57
CA THR A 353 -24.66 -22.84 22.32
C THR A 353 -23.28 -22.20 22.42
N PRO A 354 -22.46 -22.54 23.42
CA PRO A 354 -21.13 -21.96 23.51
C PRO A 354 -20.24 -22.40 22.37
N ALA A 355 -19.35 -21.50 21.95
CA ALA A 355 -18.18 -21.87 21.18
C ALA A 355 -17.41 -22.98 21.92
N LEU A 356 -17.10 -24.08 21.23
CA LEU A 356 -16.09 -25.02 21.72
C LEU A 356 -14.76 -24.28 21.79
N GLU A 357 -13.97 -24.45 22.85
CA GLU A 357 -12.58 -23.98 22.81
C GLU A 357 -11.87 -24.68 21.65
N GLY A 358 -11.61 -23.94 20.57
CA GLY A 358 -10.83 -24.43 19.44
C GLY A 358 -9.39 -24.66 19.89
N SER A 359 -8.78 -25.77 19.48
CA SER A 359 -7.41 -26.13 19.83
C SER A 359 -6.33 -25.33 19.07
N GLY A 360 -6.63 -24.12 18.61
CA GLY A 360 -5.68 -23.27 17.90
C GLY A 360 -6.19 -21.85 17.63
N PRO A 361 -5.27 -20.91 17.31
CA PRO A 361 -5.60 -19.51 17.03
C PRO A 361 -6.52 -19.29 15.81
N ASP A 362 -6.76 -20.33 15.01
CA ASP A 362 -7.47 -20.26 13.72
C ASP A 362 -8.84 -20.99 13.70
N GLU A 363 -9.23 -21.69 14.77
CA GLU A 363 -10.55 -22.31 14.91
C GLU A 363 -11.48 -21.43 15.75
N ILE A 364 -12.07 -20.42 15.10
CA ILE A 364 -13.13 -19.61 15.72
C ILE A 364 -14.42 -20.45 15.77
N SER A 365 -14.54 -21.33 16.75
CA SER A 365 -15.85 -21.82 17.16
C SER A 365 -16.70 -20.62 17.55
N LYS A 366 -17.89 -20.51 16.97
CA LYS A 366 -18.81 -19.40 17.23
C LYS A 366 -19.81 -19.86 18.28
N SER A 367 -20.02 -19.04 19.31
CA SER A 367 -21.22 -19.18 20.12
C SER A 367 -22.44 -18.87 19.25
N ALA A 368 -23.52 -19.61 19.42
CA ALA A 368 -24.75 -19.43 18.67
C ALA A 368 -25.92 -19.16 19.62
N ILE A 369 -26.87 -18.36 19.15
CA ILE A 369 -28.12 -18.07 19.86
C ILE A 369 -29.28 -18.35 18.91
N ASP A 370 -30.28 -19.08 19.38
CA ASP A 370 -31.47 -19.41 18.59
C ASP A 370 -32.73 -19.50 19.46
N ASP A 371 -33.90 -19.52 18.81
CA ASP A 371 -35.20 -19.46 19.48
C ASP A 371 -35.73 -20.84 19.95
N SER A 372 -34.94 -21.91 19.84
CA SER A 372 -35.35 -23.24 20.35
C SER A 372 -35.27 -23.32 21.88
N ALA A 373 -35.97 -24.30 22.46
CA ALA A 373 -35.89 -24.57 23.89
C ALA A 373 -34.54 -25.21 24.25
N ALA A 374 -33.97 -24.83 25.38
CA ALA A 374 -32.73 -25.41 25.91
C ALA A 374 -33.06 -26.65 26.76
N GLY A 375 -32.60 -27.82 26.34
CA GLY A 375 -32.78 -29.09 27.07
C GLY A 375 -31.99 -29.14 28.39
N PRO A 376 -32.22 -30.16 29.24
CA PRO A 376 -31.47 -30.35 30.48
C PRO A 376 -29.95 -30.40 30.22
N GLY A 377 -29.18 -29.60 30.96
CA GLY A 377 -27.73 -29.45 30.83
C GLY A 377 -27.26 -28.50 29.72
N GLU A 378 -28.14 -28.08 28.82
CA GLU A 378 -27.83 -27.09 27.78
C GLU A 378 -27.80 -25.66 28.35
N TYR A 379 -27.25 -24.72 27.58
CA TYR A 379 -27.13 -23.32 27.98
C TYR A 379 -28.19 -22.45 27.33
N LEU A 380 -28.49 -21.34 27.99
CA LEU A 380 -29.50 -20.37 27.60
C LEU A 380 -29.11 -18.97 28.09
N THR A 381 -29.72 -17.94 27.51
CA THR A 381 -29.66 -16.57 28.02
C THR A 381 -30.86 -16.28 28.91
N VAL A 382 -30.60 -15.61 30.03
CA VAL A 382 -31.61 -15.19 31.00
C VAL A 382 -31.58 -13.67 31.08
N VAL A 383 -32.73 -13.03 30.83
CA VAL A 383 -32.90 -11.59 31.01
C VAL A 383 -32.88 -11.25 32.49
N THR A 384 -31.90 -10.46 32.90
CA THR A 384 -31.68 -10.05 34.30
C THR A 384 -32.03 -8.59 34.55
N LEU A 385 -32.10 -7.76 33.49
CA LEU A 385 -32.48 -6.35 33.60
C LEU A 385 -33.07 -5.82 32.28
N GLY A 386 -34.11 -5.00 32.35
CA GLY A 386 -34.62 -4.24 31.20
C GLY A 386 -35.95 -4.74 30.64
N ALA A 387 -36.46 -4.04 29.63
CA ALA A 387 -37.77 -4.35 29.04
C ALA A 387 -37.67 -5.58 28.14
N TYR A 388 -38.47 -6.60 28.44
CA TYR A 388 -38.48 -7.86 27.71
C TYR A 388 -39.88 -8.19 27.19
N LYS A 389 -39.93 -8.77 25.98
CA LYS A 389 -41.16 -8.93 25.19
C LYS A 389 -42.09 -10.04 25.69
N ALA A 390 -41.57 -11.03 26.42
CA ALA A 390 -42.30 -12.25 26.73
C ALA A 390 -42.01 -12.75 28.14
N LEU A 391 -43.00 -12.72 29.02
CA LEU A 391 -43.02 -13.39 30.30
C LEU A 391 -44.27 -14.24 30.38
N LYS A 392 -44.12 -15.53 30.66
CA LYS A 392 -45.23 -16.42 30.96
C LYS A 392 -45.86 -16.02 32.28
N VAL A 393 -47.17 -15.84 32.27
CA VAL A 393 -47.94 -15.41 33.43
C VAL A 393 -49.15 -16.30 33.70
N ASP A 394 -49.53 -16.40 34.97
CA ASP A 394 -50.70 -17.11 35.44
C ASP A 394 -51.62 -16.16 36.22
N ALA A 395 -52.66 -15.68 35.54
CA ALA A 395 -53.68 -14.80 36.10
C ALA A 395 -54.77 -15.55 36.87
N SER A 396 -54.64 -16.87 37.09
CA SER A 396 -55.52 -17.61 38.01
C SER A 396 -55.36 -17.14 39.46
N PHE A 397 -54.25 -16.45 39.76
CA PHE A 397 -53.94 -15.81 41.05
C PHE A 397 -54.35 -14.32 41.10
N GLY A 398 -55.03 -13.82 40.07
CA GLY A 398 -55.48 -12.44 39.94
C GLY A 398 -55.15 -11.88 38.57
N ALA A 399 -56.06 -11.08 38.02
CA ALA A 399 -55.84 -10.36 36.77
C ALA A 399 -54.59 -9.47 36.88
N ILE A 400 -53.79 -9.43 35.83
CA ILE A 400 -52.55 -8.68 35.74
C ILE A 400 -52.82 -7.42 34.91
N ALA A 401 -52.42 -6.27 35.43
CA ALA A 401 -52.46 -4.98 34.76
C ALA A 401 -51.06 -4.35 34.68
N PRO A 402 -50.82 -3.44 33.72
CA PRO A 402 -49.55 -2.71 33.64
C PRO A 402 -49.17 -2.04 34.96
N GLY A 403 -47.92 -2.23 35.38
CA GLY A 403 -47.38 -1.74 36.65
C GLY A 403 -47.49 -2.71 37.82
N ASP A 404 -48.27 -3.79 37.70
CA ASP A 404 -48.35 -4.82 38.73
C ASP A 404 -47.00 -5.48 38.97
N ARG A 405 -46.68 -5.74 40.23
CA ARG A 405 -45.47 -6.47 40.62
C ARG A 405 -45.67 -7.97 40.38
N LEU A 406 -44.72 -8.59 39.72
CA LEU A 406 -44.78 -10.00 39.35
C LEU A 406 -43.74 -10.80 40.13
N VAL A 407 -44.17 -11.96 40.65
CA VAL A 407 -43.36 -12.95 41.38
C VAL A 407 -43.55 -14.33 40.77
N ALA A 408 -42.76 -15.34 41.17
CA ALA A 408 -42.97 -16.72 40.72
C ALA A 408 -44.36 -17.26 41.12
N SER A 409 -45.06 -17.88 40.16
CA SER A 409 -46.33 -18.59 40.38
C SER A 409 -46.09 -19.98 40.97
N SER A 410 -47.14 -20.58 41.54
CA SER A 410 -47.13 -22.02 41.86
C SER A 410 -47.09 -22.90 40.60
N ASN A 411 -47.48 -22.36 39.43
CA ASN A 411 -47.31 -23.01 38.14
C ASN A 411 -45.84 -22.83 37.66
N PRO A 412 -45.03 -23.91 37.57
CA PRO A 412 -43.60 -23.80 37.31
C PRO A 412 -43.28 -23.05 36.01
N GLY A 413 -42.45 -22.01 36.12
CA GLY A 413 -42.02 -21.20 34.98
C GLY A 413 -42.96 -20.03 34.66
N TYR A 414 -44.08 -19.91 35.36
CA TYR A 414 -45.00 -18.78 35.24
C TYR A 414 -44.77 -17.76 36.34
N ALA A 415 -45.04 -16.49 36.05
CA ALA A 415 -45.15 -15.44 37.04
C ALA A 415 -46.62 -15.14 37.38
N MET A 416 -46.87 -14.57 38.56
CA MET A 416 -48.20 -14.12 38.97
C MET A 416 -48.13 -12.75 39.62
N ARG A 417 -49.26 -12.03 39.63
CA ARG A 417 -49.40 -10.76 40.36
C ARG A 417 -49.23 -10.97 41.85
N ALA A 418 -48.52 -10.06 42.51
CA ALA A 418 -48.44 -9.99 43.96
C ALA A 418 -48.73 -8.56 44.47
N ASP A 419 -49.69 -8.46 45.39
CA ASP A 419 -50.08 -7.18 45.99
C ASP A 419 -49.03 -6.62 46.94
N SER A 420 -48.33 -7.46 47.69
CA SER A 420 -47.31 -7.04 48.66
C SER A 420 -46.16 -8.05 48.71
N PRO A 421 -45.39 -8.18 47.61
CA PRO A 421 -44.28 -9.11 47.55
C PRO A 421 -43.14 -8.67 48.45
N LEU A 422 -42.42 -9.64 49.01
CA LEU A 422 -41.21 -9.40 49.78
C LEU A 422 -40.07 -8.96 48.83
N PRO A 423 -39.21 -8.01 49.24
CA PRO A 423 -37.95 -7.76 48.54
C PRO A 423 -37.14 -9.06 48.39
N GLY A 424 -36.51 -9.25 47.25
CA GLY A 424 -35.83 -10.47 46.81
C GLY A 424 -36.74 -11.45 46.05
N THR A 425 -38.06 -11.27 46.00
CA THR A 425 -38.98 -12.17 45.27
C THR A 425 -39.55 -11.56 43.98
N ILE A 426 -39.29 -10.27 43.75
CA ILE A 426 -39.88 -9.52 42.65
C ILE A 426 -39.06 -9.77 41.38
N LEU A 427 -39.70 -10.35 40.37
CA LEU A 427 -39.11 -10.52 39.04
C LEU A 427 -39.06 -9.18 38.28
N GLY A 428 -40.11 -8.39 38.42
CA GLY A 428 -40.29 -7.16 37.67
C GLY A 428 -41.72 -6.62 37.75
N LYS A 429 -42.06 -5.74 36.81
CA LYS A 429 -43.42 -5.20 36.66
C LYS A 429 -44.01 -5.51 35.30
N ALA A 430 -45.30 -5.81 35.28
CA ALA A 430 -46.05 -6.03 34.05
C ALA A 430 -46.02 -4.78 33.16
N LEU A 431 -45.81 -4.97 31.86
CA LEU A 431 -46.02 -3.93 30.83
C LEU A 431 -47.27 -4.19 30.00
N GLY A 432 -47.84 -5.41 30.07
CA GLY A 432 -49.08 -5.79 29.43
C GLY A 432 -50.12 -6.31 30.42
N GLU A 433 -51.36 -6.44 29.95
CA GLU A 433 -52.49 -6.95 30.72
C GLU A 433 -52.77 -8.43 30.42
N TRP A 434 -53.28 -9.16 31.42
CA TRP A 434 -53.80 -10.52 31.24
C TRP A 434 -54.87 -10.84 32.28
N SER A 435 -56.09 -11.15 31.84
CA SER A 435 -57.26 -11.17 32.72
C SER A 435 -57.53 -12.51 33.42
N SER A 436 -57.14 -13.65 32.82
CA SER A 436 -57.41 -14.98 33.40
C SER A 436 -56.54 -16.08 32.78
N GLY A 437 -56.30 -17.15 33.53
CA GLY A 437 -55.55 -18.33 33.06
C GLY A 437 -54.09 -18.03 32.77
N THR A 438 -53.45 -18.88 31.96
CA THR A 438 -52.06 -18.70 31.56
C THR A 438 -51.93 -17.87 30.27
N GLY A 439 -50.85 -17.11 30.15
CA GLY A 439 -50.59 -16.24 29.00
C GLY A 439 -49.15 -15.78 28.92
N VAL A 440 -48.86 -14.88 27.97
CA VAL A 440 -47.55 -14.25 27.80
C VAL A 440 -47.72 -12.74 27.66
N ILE A 441 -46.99 -11.97 28.46
CA ILE A 441 -47.03 -10.49 28.44
C ILE A 441 -45.63 -9.88 28.41
N PRO A 442 -45.46 -8.63 27.93
CA PRO A 442 -44.21 -7.90 28.13
C PRO A 442 -44.01 -7.51 29.60
N VAL A 443 -42.75 -7.41 30.03
CA VAL A 443 -42.34 -7.13 31.42
C VAL A 443 -41.12 -6.20 31.44
N ILE A 444 -41.03 -5.34 32.46
CA ILE A 444 -39.76 -4.68 32.82
C ILE A 444 -39.10 -5.51 33.92
N VAL A 445 -38.01 -6.21 33.59
CA VAL A 445 -37.26 -7.04 34.54
C VAL A 445 -36.42 -6.13 35.41
N THR A 446 -36.67 -6.17 36.70
CA THR A 446 -35.98 -5.39 37.73
C THR A 446 -35.97 -6.20 39.00
N LEU A 447 -35.03 -7.15 39.11
CA LEU A 447 -34.88 -7.98 40.29
C LEU A 447 -34.69 -7.07 41.52
N GLN A 448 -35.61 -7.16 42.49
CA GLN A 448 -35.70 -6.26 43.65
C GLN A 448 -35.94 -7.03 44.93
#